data_AF-A0A926B8X6-F1
#
_entry.id   AF-A0A926B8X6-F1
#
_cell.length_a   1.000
_cell.length_b   1.000
_cell.length_c   1.000
_cell.angle_alpha   90.00
_cell.angle_beta   90.00
_cell.angle_gamma   90.00
#
_symmetry.space_group_name_H-M   'P 1'
#
loop_
_entity.id
_entity.type
_entity.pdbx_description
1 polymer ?
#
loop_
_entity_poly.entity_id
_entity_poly.type
_entity_poly.pdbx_seq_one_letter_code
_entity_poly.pdbx_strand_id
1 'polypeptide(L)'
;MTIPSTTVIQASPSPSPVRTRGPGVLALIGNTPLIKLESFDTGPCELYVKLESQNPGGSIKDRIGLAMIEAAERDGTLRQNGTLVEATAGNTGLGLALVAARKGYRLVLVMPDKMSQEKIFHLRALGADVRMTRSDVGKGHPAYYQDMAARIAAEIGGTYVNQFANPANPLAHELGTGPELWTQMDGRLDAVVCGVGSGGTITGIGRYLERVAPHVDMVLADPAGSILADYVRTGHLGQAGSWLIEGIGED
;
A
#
# COMPACT_ATOMS: atom_id res chain seq x y z
N MET A 1 -31.11 -37.55 54.20
CA MET A 1 -29.70 -37.09 54.27
C MET A 1 -29.36 -36.54 52.90
N THR A 2 -29.39 -35.22 52.75
CA THR A 2 -29.27 -34.49 51.48
C THR A 2 -27.81 -34.25 51.12
N ILE A 3 -27.44 -34.51 49.88
CA ILE A 3 -26.08 -34.38 49.33
C ILE A 3 -25.85 -32.89 48.97
N PRO A 4 -24.73 -32.24 49.35
CA PRO A 4 -24.48 -30.86 48.95
C PRO A 4 -23.99 -30.79 47.50
N SER A 5 -24.45 -29.77 46.77
CA SER A 5 -24.05 -29.47 45.40
C SER A 5 -22.65 -28.88 45.34
N THR A 6 -21.78 -29.48 44.53
CA THR A 6 -20.44 -28.97 44.24
C THR A 6 -20.53 -27.83 43.22
N THR A 7 -20.27 -26.60 43.66
CA THR A 7 -20.14 -25.44 42.76
C THR A 7 -18.79 -25.49 42.05
N VAL A 8 -18.80 -25.70 40.73
CA VAL A 8 -17.61 -25.59 39.87
C VAL A 8 -17.40 -24.11 39.56
N ILE A 9 -16.36 -23.51 40.11
CA ILE A 9 -15.91 -22.15 39.76
C ILE A 9 -15.06 -22.27 38.49
N GLN A 10 -15.61 -21.85 37.34
CA GLN A 10 -14.83 -21.68 36.11
C GLN A 10 -13.91 -20.46 36.28
N ALA A 11 -12.60 -20.68 36.26
CA ALA A 11 -11.63 -19.61 36.19
C ALA A 11 -11.69 -18.93 34.82
N SER A 12 -11.88 -17.61 34.81
CA SER A 12 -11.79 -16.77 33.63
C SER A 12 -10.39 -16.87 33.02
N PRO A 13 -10.23 -16.98 31.68
CA PRO A 13 -8.90 -17.00 31.08
C PRO A 13 -8.20 -15.67 31.38
N SER A 14 -7.02 -15.75 31.99
CA SER A 14 -6.15 -14.59 32.20
C SER A 14 -5.79 -13.97 30.85
N PRO A 15 -5.82 -12.63 30.70
CA PRO A 15 -5.37 -11.99 29.47
C PRO A 15 -3.91 -12.38 29.20
N SER A 16 -3.67 -13.01 28.05
CA SER A 16 -2.33 -13.40 27.63
C SER A 16 -1.41 -12.18 27.65
N PRO A 17 -0.19 -12.29 28.20
CA PRO A 17 0.72 -11.16 28.25
C PRO A 17 1.03 -10.70 26.82
N VAL A 18 0.90 -9.40 26.58
CA VAL A 18 1.30 -8.76 25.33
C VAL A 18 2.80 -8.96 25.18
N ARG A 19 3.19 -10.02 24.48
CA ARG A 19 4.58 -10.28 24.10
C ARG A 19 5.02 -9.13 23.19
N THR A 20 5.93 -8.28 23.68
CA THR A 20 6.69 -7.38 22.82
C THR A 20 7.52 -8.25 21.86
N ARG A 21 7.00 -8.45 20.64
CA ARG A 21 7.65 -9.26 19.61
C ARG A 21 8.85 -8.47 19.07
N GLY A 22 10.03 -9.11 18.98
CA GLY A 22 11.21 -8.55 18.30
C GLY A 22 10.94 -8.23 16.83
N PRO A 23 11.92 -7.73 16.05
CA PRO A 23 11.71 -7.28 14.68
C PRO A 23 11.14 -8.44 13.85
N GLY A 24 9.83 -8.41 13.64
CA GLY A 24 9.10 -9.47 12.96
C GLY A 24 9.17 -9.29 11.45
N VAL A 25 8.28 -9.95 10.73
CA VAL A 25 8.14 -9.82 9.26
C VAL A 25 8.09 -8.37 8.75
N LEU A 26 7.60 -7.42 9.55
CA LEU A 26 7.57 -6.00 9.17
C LEU A 26 8.96 -5.38 9.00
N ALA A 27 9.98 -5.87 9.70
CA ALA A 27 11.35 -5.41 9.54
C ALA A 27 12.00 -5.87 8.22
N LEU A 28 11.34 -6.77 7.49
CA LEU A 28 11.75 -7.21 6.15
C LEU A 28 11.13 -6.33 5.04
N ILE A 29 10.30 -5.35 5.38
CA ILE A 29 9.77 -4.38 4.42
C ILE A 29 10.87 -3.37 4.13
N GLY A 30 11.19 -3.20 2.84
CA GLY A 30 12.28 -2.36 2.36
C GLY A 30 13.59 -3.10 2.19
N ASN A 31 14.67 -2.35 1.93
CA ASN A 31 15.99 -2.89 1.58
C ASN A 31 15.93 -3.96 0.47
N THR A 32 15.06 -3.74 -0.52
CA THR A 32 14.80 -4.70 -1.58
C THR A 32 15.99 -4.82 -2.53
N PRO A 33 16.23 -5.98 -3.15
CA PRO A 33 17.35 -6.15 -4.08
C PRO A 33 17.27 -5.22 -5.28
N LEU A 34 18.44 -4.78 -5.76
CA LEU A 34 18.61 -4.11 -7.04
C LEU A 34 19.48 -5.03 -7.92
N ILE A 35 18.92 -5.49 -9.04
CA ILE A 35 19.58 -6.51 -9.88
C ILE A 35 19.87 -5.94 -11.26
N LYS A 36 21.12 -6.07 -11.71
CA LYS A 36 21.51 -5.77 -13.09
C LYS A 36 20.94 -6.81 -14.05
N LEU A 37 20.35 -6.37 -15.15
CA LEU A 37 19.88 -7.26 -16.21
C LEU A 37 21.03 -7.52 -17.19
N GLU A 38 21.36 -8.80 -17.38
CA GLU A 38 22.47 -9.24 -18.25
C GLU A 38 22.01 -10.12 -19.42
N SER A 39 20.76 -10.63 -19.36
CA SER A 39 20.28 -11.68 -20.27
C SER A 39 19.58 -11.17 -21.54
N PHE A 40 19.52 -9.86 -21.77
CA PHE A 40 18.99 -9.29 -23.00
C PHE A 40 19.67 -7.95 -23.34
N ASP A 41 19.56 -7.54 -24.60
CA ASP A 41 20.13 -6.29 -25.09
C ASP A 41 19.42 -5.08 -24.46
N THR A 42 20.16 -4.33 -23.64
CA THR A 42 19.72 -3.08 -22.99
C THR A 42 20.14 -1.85 -23.80
N GLY A 43 20.68 -2.03 -25.00
CA GLY A 43 21.25 -0.97 -25.81
C GLY A 43 22.46 -0.32 -25.11
N PRO A 44 22.55 1.02 -25.04
CA PRO A 44 23.71 1.68 -24.48
C PRO A 44 23.70 1.78 -22.94
N CYS A 45 22.63 1.35 -22.25
CA CYS A 45 22.50 1.54 -20.80
C CYS A 45 22.82 0.29 -19.99
N GLU A 46 23.27 0.50 -18.74
CA GLU A 46 23.21 -0.53 -17.71
C GLU A 46 21.81 -0.50 -17.07
N LEU A 47 21.01 -1.54 -17.31
CA LEU A 47 19.65 -1.61 -16.77
C LEU A 47 19.60 -2.40 -15.47
N TYR A 48 18.99 -1.82 -14.45
CA TYR A 48 18.77 -2.45 -13.15
C TYR A 48 17.29 -2.50 -12.81
N VAL A 49 16.88 -3.52 -12.05
CA VAL A 49 15.50 -3.67 -11.55
C VAL A 49 15.49 -3.69 -10.03
N LYS A 50 14.77 -2.73 -9.44
CA LYS A 50 14.49 -2.67 -8.01
C LYS A 50 13.34 -3.63 -7.69
N LEU A 51 13.65 -4.78 -7.08
CA LEU A 51 12.72 -5.89 -6.90
C LEU A 51 11.78 -5.68 -5.69
N GLU A 52 10.87 -4.73 -5.81
CA GLU A 52 9.86 -4.44 -4.78
C GLU A 52 8.85 -5.58 -4.54
N SER A 53 8.81 -6.58 -5.44
CA SER A 53 8.07 -7.82 -5.22
C SER A 53 8.67 -8.71 -4.11
N GLN A 54 9.90 -8.41 -3.67
CA GLN A 54 10.58 -9.14 -2.59
C GLN A 54 10.26 -8.61 -1.19
N ASN A 55 9.42 -7.57 -1.08
CA ASN A 55 8.79 -7.26 0.20
C ASN A 55 7.90 -8.45 0.65
N PRO A 56 7.70 -8.69 1.96
CA PRO A 56 7.05 -9.90 2.47
C PRO A 56 5.57 -10.09 2.07
N GLY A 57 4.85 -9.01 1.80
CA GLY A 57 3.49 -8.99 1.23
C GLY A 57 3.48 -9.03 -0.30
N GLY A 58 4.65 -9.09 -0.94
CA GLY A 58 4.83 -9.34 -2.36
C GLY A 58 4.82 -8.10 -3.25
N SER A 59 4.86 -6.89 -2.68
CA SER A 59 4.80 -5.67 -3.48
C SER A 59 5.39 -4.43 -2.82
N ILE A 60 5.60 -3.39 -3.62
CA ILE A 60 6.00 -2.05 -3.18
C ILE A 60 5.03 -1.44 -2.15
N LYS A 61 3.76 -1.88 -2.14
CA LYS A 61 2.72 -1.28 -1.31
C LYS A 61 2.84 -1.65 0.17
N ASP A 62 3.67 -2.63 0.51
CA ASP A 62 4.00 -2.94 1.90
C ASP A 62 4.66 -1.75 2.60
N ARG A 63 5.50 -1.00 1.88
CA ARG A 63 6.16 0.21 2.38
C ARG A 63 5.15 1.24 2.84
N ILE A 64 4.14 1.52 2.00
CA ILE A 64 3.13 2.52 2.30
C ILE A 64 2.14 1.99 3.34
N GLY A 65 1.84 0.70 3.33
CA GLY A 65 1.00 0.06 4.36
C GLY A 65 1.61 0.23 5.75
N LEU A 66 2.92 0.00 5.88
CA LEU A 66 3.64 0.23 7.12
C LEU A 66 3.67 1.71 7.49
N ALA A 67 4.11 2.57 6.57
CA ALA A 67 4.29 3.99 6.83
C ALA A 67 2.99 4.72 7.20
N MET A 68 1.87 4.41 6.53
CA MET A 68 0.58 5.03 6.81
C MET A 68 0.00 4.57 8.15
N ILE A 69 0.16 3.28 8.53
CA ILE A 69 -0.25 2.79 9.84
C ILE A 69 0.60 3.42 10.94
N GLU A 70 1.92 3.49 10.77
CA GLU A 70 2.80 4.13 11.76
C GLU A 70 2.60 5.64 11.85
N ALA A 71 2.18 6.31 10.77
CA ALA A 71 1.74 7.70 10.84
C ALA A 71 0.47 7.85 11.68
N ALA A 72 -0.54 7.01 11.44
CA ALA A 72 -1.79 7.02 12.19
C ALA A 72 -1.63 6.62 13.67
N GLU A 73 -0.66 5.75 13.98
CA GLU A 73 -0.28 5.45 15.37
C GLU A 73 0.33 6.68 16.04
N ARG A 74 1.25 7.39 15.35
CA ARG A 74 1.97 8.54 15.89
C ARG A 74 1.07 9.77 16.10
N ASP A 75 0.13 10.02 15.22
CA ASP A 75 -0.82 11.14 15.34
C ASP A 75 -2.03 10.82 16.26
N GLY A 76 -2.16 9.56 16.68
CA GLY A 76 -3.20 9.10 17.60
C GLY A 76 -4.56 8.87 16.95
N THR A 77 -4.67 8.97 15.62
CA THR A 77 -5.90 8.65 14.87
C THR A 77 -6.18 7.15 14.85
N LEU A 78 -5.14 6.31 14.99
CA LEU A 78 -5.27 4.87 15.16
C LEU A 78 -4.88 4.46 16.59
N ARG A 79 -5.88 4.05 17.38
CA ARG A 79 -5.69 3.55 18.75
C ARG A 79 -5.45 2.05 18.76
N GLN A 80 -4.95 1.53 19.88
CA GLN A 80 -4.76 0.09 20.09
C GLN A 80 -6.04 -0.69 19.78
N ASN A 81 -5.93 -1.80 19.04
CA ASN A 81 -7.05 -2.62 18.55
C ASN A 81 -8.06 -1.84 17.68
N GLY A 82 -7.66 -0.69 17.15
CA GLY A 82 -8.45 0.14 16.24
C GLY A 82 -8.76 -0.56 14.93
N THR A 83 -9.64 0.07 14.15
CA THR A 83 -10.05 -0.42 12.83
C THR A 83 -9.51 0.50 11.75
N LEU A 84 -8.78 -0.07 10.81
CA LEU A 84 -8.35 0.58 9.57
C LEU A 84 -9.42 0.37 8.51
N VAL A 85 -9.63 1.38 7.68
CA VAL A 85 -10.50 1.29 6.50
C VAL A 85 -9.73 1.80 5.29
N GLU A 86 -9.78 1.07 4.17
CA GLU A 86 -9.17 1.48 2.91
C GLU A 86 -10.04 1.09 1.72
N ALA A 87 -10.01 1.91 0.68
CA ALA A 87 -10.69 1.69 -0.58
C ALA A 87 -9.71 1.09 -1.61
N THR A 88 -9.57 -0.24 -1.62
CA THR A 88 -8.65 -0.91 -2.56
C THR A 88 -8.95 -2.39 -2.71
N ALA A 89 -8.65 -2.91 -3.91
CA ALA A 89 -8.68 -4.33 -4.23
C ALA A 89 -7.29 -4.92 -4.54
N GLY A 90 -6.25 -4.08 -4.47
CA GLY A 90 -4.93 -4.40 -4.98
C GLY A 90 -3.89 -4.54 -3.88
N ASN A 91 -2.65 -4.34 -4.28
CA ASN A 91 -1.46 -4.50 -3.46
C ASN A 91 -1.48 -3.68 -2.15
N THR A 92 -2.12 -2.50 -2.14
CA THR A 92 -2.28 -1.70 -0.91
C THR A 92 -3.11 -2.44 0.14
N GLY A 93 -4.14 -3.17 -0.27
CA GLY A 93 -4.95 -3.99 0.63
C GLY A 93 -4.15 -5.13 1.25
N LEU A 94 -3.29 -5.78 0.47
CA LEU A 94 -2.41 -6.85 0.95
C LEU A 94 -1.36 -6.31 1.93
N GLY A 95 -0.69 -5.20 1.60
CA GLY A 95 0.29 -4.56 2.47
C GLY A 95 -0.33 -4.11 3.80
N LEU A 96 -1.51 -3.48 3.76
CA LEU A 96 -2.25 -3.12 4.97
C LEU A 96 -2.69 -4.35 5.76
N ALA A 97 -3.16 -5.42 5.12
CA ALA A 97 -3.58 -6.64 5.80
C ALA A 97 -2.43 -7.30 6.55
N LEU A 98 -1.25 -7.40 5.93
CA LEU A 98 -0.03 -7.90 6.58
C LEU A 98 0.31 -7.07 7.82
N VAL A 99 0.38 -5.74 7.68
CA VAL A 99 0.78 -4.85 8.78
C VAL A 99 -0.28 -4.85 9.89
N ALA A 100 -1.56 -4.78 9.55
CA ALA A 100 -2.68 -4.82 10.50
C ALA A 100 -2.70 -6.13 11.30
N ALA A 101 -2.58 -7.27 10.63
CA ALA A 101 -2.54 -8.59 11.29
C ALA A 101 -1.35 -8.71 12.26
N ARG A 102 -0.21 -8.10 11.92
CA ARG A 102 0.99 -8.12 12.77
C ARG A 102 0.91 -7.17 13.97
N LYS A 103 0.28 -6.00 13.81
CA LYS A 103 0.12 -4.98 14.85
C LYS A 103 -1.18 -5.12 15.67
N GLY A 104 -2.09 -6.01 15.28
CA GLY A 104 -3.32 -6.31 16.02
C GLY A 104 -4.48 -5.37 15.69
N TYR A 105 -4.53 -4.83 14.47
CA TYR A 105 -5.62 -3.99 13.99
C TYR A 105 -6.65 -4.79 13.21
N ARG A 106 -7.91 -4.35 13.28
CA ARG A 106 -8.95 -4.79 12.33
C ARG A 106 -8.77 -4.03 11.03
N LEU A 107 -8.99 -4.69 9.90
CA LEU A 107 -8.93 -4.06 8.59
C LEU A 107 -10.23 -4.28 7.83
N VAL A 108 -10.85 -3.19 7.38
CA VAL A 108 -11.98 -3.20 6.47
C VAL A 108 -11.51 -2.71 5.10
N LEU A 109 -11.75 -3.50 4.06
CA LEU A 109 -11.43 -3.15 2.68
C LEU A 109 -12.71 -2.99 1.87
N VAL A 110 -12.86 -1.83 1.24
CA VAL A 110 -13.94 -1.59 0.27
C VAL A 110 -13.38 -1.78 -1.13
N MET A 111 -13.96 -2.69 -1.90
CA MET A 111 -13.54 -2.97 -3.27
C MET A 111 -14.70 -3.07 -4.26
N PRO A 112 -14.51 -2.64 -5.52
CA PRO A 112 -15.51 -2.83 -6.57
C PRO A 112 -15.84 -4.32 -6.84
N ASP A 113 -17.08 -4.59 -7.23
CA ASP A 113 -17.62 -5.93 -7.50
C ASP A 113 -17.07 -6.61 -8.77
N LYS A 114 -16.36 -5.88 -9.64
CA LYS A 114 -15.64 -6.42 -10.80
C LYS A 114 -14.34 -7.17 -10.46
N MET A 115 -13.96 -7.22 -9.19
CA MET A 115 -12.67 -7.80 -8.77
C MET A 115 -12.73 -9.33 -8.72
N SER A 116 -11.62 -9.97 -9.10
CA SER A 116 -11.48 -11.44 -9.14
C SER A 116 -11.71 -12.09 -7.77
N GLN A 117 -12.35 -13.26 -7.74
CA GLN A 117 -12.63 -13.98 -6.48
C GLN A 117 -11.36 -14.37 -5.72
N GLU A 118 -10.28 -14.66 -6.43
CA GLU A 118 -8.97 -15.03 -5.88
C GLU A 118 -8.42 -13.93 -4.95
N LYS A 119 -8.53 -12.66 -5.36
CA LYS A 119 -8.13 -11.50 -4.54
C LYS A 119 -8.98 -11.38 -3.29
N ILE A 120 -10.30 -11.58 -3.42
CA ILE A 120 -11.24 -11.52 -2.29
C ILE A 120 -10.91 -12.62 -1.27
N PHE A 121 -10.68 -13.84 -1.74
CA PHE A 121 -10.34 -14.97 -0.86
C PHE A 121 -8.99 -14.77 -0.19
N HIS A 122 -7.98 -14.27 -0.90
CA HIS A 122 -6.67 -13.97 -0.32
C HIS A 122 -6.79 -12.94 0.80
N LEU A 123 -7.47 -11.81 0.57
CA LEU A 123 -7.63 -10.76 1.59
C LEU A 123 -8.41 -11.24 2.82
N ARG A 124 -9.46 -12.06 2.62
CA ARG A 124 -10.19 -12.69 3.73
C ARG A 124 -9.32 -13.68 4.49
N ALA A 125 -8.49 -14.47 3.82
CA ALA A 125 -7.56 -15.39 4.45
C ALA A 125 -6.50 -14.65 5.31
N LEU A 126 -6.15 -13.42 4.94
CA LEU A 126 -5.31 -12.52 5.73
C LEU A 126 -6.06 -11.82 6.88
N GLY A 127 -7.35 -12.06 7.05
CA GLY A 127 -8.17 -11.55 8.15
C GLY A 127 -8.84 -10.19 7.89
N ALA A 128 -8.88 -9.72 6.64
CA ALA A 128 -9.60 -8.49 6.30
C ALA A 128 -11.12 -8.71 6.17
N ASP A 129 -11.91 -7.76 6.68
CA ASP A 129 -13.34 -7.63 6.39
C ASP A 129 -13.50 -6.96 5.02
N VAL A 130 -13.95 -7.72 4.03
CA VAL A 130 -14.07 -7.22 2.66
C VAL A 130 -15.52 -6.85 2.35
N ARG A 131 -15.74 -5.57 2.04
CA ARG A 131 -17.02 -4.99 1.62
C ARG A 131 -17.00 -4.70 0.12
N MET A 132 -18.04 -5.15 -0.57
CA MET A 132 -18.20 -4.91 -2.00
C MET A 132 -18.91 -3.59 -2.26
N THR A 133 -18.57 -2.96 -3.38
CA THR A 133 -19.29 -1.80 -3.91
C THR A 133 -19.41 -1.86 -5.42
N ARG A 134 -20.22 -0.99 -5.99
CA ARG A 134 -20.47 -0.92 -7.42
C ARG A 134 -19.25 -0.47 -8.20
N SER A 135 -18.96 -1.15 -9.31
CA SER A 135 -17.86 -0.81 -10.22
C SER A 135 -18.25 0.11 -11.37
N ASP A 136 -19.54 0.40 -11.56
CA ASP A 136 -20.11 1.19 -12.65
C ASP A 136 -20.35 2.67 -12.29
N VAL A 137 -19.88 3.11 -11.12
CA VAL A 137 -20.10 4.47 -10.61
C VAL A 137 -18.78 5.22 -10.36
N GLY A 138 -18.76 6.50 -10.70
CA GLY A 138 -17.62 7.40 -10.49
C GLY A 138 -17.74 8.25 -9.23
N LYS A 139 -16.73 9.11 -9.03
CA LYS A 139 -16.62 10.04 -7.90
C LYS A 139 -17.89 10.90 -7.75
N GLY A 140 -18.38 11.07 -6.51
CA GLY A 140 -19.60 11.83 -6.20
C GLY A 140 -20.87 10.98 -6.13
N HIS A 141 -20.83 9.72 -6.59
CA HIS A 141 -21.91 8.77 -6.34
C HIS A 141 -21.73 8.10 -4.95
N PRO A 142 -22.78 7.91 -4.13
CA PRO A 142 -22.65 7.34 -2.78
C PRO A 142 -22.05 5.91 -2.71
N ALA A 143 -22.12 5.18 -3.82
CA ALA A 143 -21.53 3.85 -3.98
C ALA A 143 -20.12 3.88 -4.61
N TYR A 144 -19.53 5.06 -4.82
CA TYR A 144 -18.12 5.15 -5.19
C TYR A 144 -17.26 4.60 -4.05
N TYR A 145 -16.30 3.74 -4.39
CA TYR A 145 -15.60 2.91 -3.40
C TYR A 145 -14.83 3.72 -2.34
N GLN A 146 -14.22 4.85 -2.73
CA GLN A 146 -13.54 5.75 -1.79
C GLN A 146 -14.52 6.46 -0.85
N ASP A 147 -15.64 6.94 -1.39
CA ASP A 147 -16.67 7.63 -0.61
C ASP A 147 -17.35 6.66 0.38
N MET A 148 -17.62 5.42 -0.07
CA MET A 148 -18.12 4.35 0.79
C MET A 148 -17.12 3.98 1.90
N ALA A 149 -15.82 3.90 1.61
CA ALA A 149 -14.80 3.63 2.62
C ALA A 149 -14.72 4.74 3.67
N ALA A 150 -14.72 6.00 3.24
CA ALA A 150 -14.73 7.15 4.15
C ALA A 150 -15.98 7.15 5.05
N ARG A 151 -17.15 6.86 4.49
CA ARG A 151 -18.40 6.73 5.24
C ARG A 151 -18.34 5.59 6.26
N ILE A 152 -17.90 4.41 5.86
CA ILE A 152 -17.75 3.25 6.76
C ILE A 152 -16.81 3.60 7.92
N ALA A 153 -15.68 4.25 7.64
CA ALA A 153 -14.74 4.68 8.66
C ALA A 153 -15.41 5.61 9.68
N ALA A 154 -16.19 6.60 9.22
CA ALA A 154 -16.92 7.49 10.11
C ALA A 154 -17.98 6.75 10.95
N GLU A 155 -18.74 5.83 10.34
CA GLU A 155 -19.80 5.06 11.01
C GLU A 155 -19.27 4.14 12.11
N ILE A 156 -18.11 3.50 11.90
CA ILE A 156 -17.55 2.54 12.85
C ILE A 156 -16.48 3.15 13.78
N GLY A 157 -16.21 4.45 13.66
CA GLY A 157 -15.11 5.12 14.36
C GLY A 157 -13.73 4.57 13.99
N GLY A 158 -13.55 4.17 12.72
CA GLY A 158 -12.30 3.67 12.16
C GLY A 158 -11.44 4.76 11.52
N THR A 159 -10.17 4.43 11.29
CA THR A 159 -9.20 5.30 10.62
C THR A 159 -9.25 5.03 9.12
N TYR A 160 -9.70 6.02 8.33
CA TYR A 160 -9.61 5.94 6.88
C TYR A 160 -8.18 6.26 6.43
N VAL A 161 -7.49 5.26 5.85
CA VAL A 161 -6.05 5.36 5.53
C VAL A 161 -5.80 6.27 4.33
N ASN A 162 -6.59 6.12 3.27
CA ASN A 162 -6.64 6.94 2.08
C ASN A 162 -5.28 7.12 1.37
N GLN A 163 -4.81 6.08 0.68
CA GLN A 163 -3.49 6.10 0.03
C GLN A 163 -3.28 7.27 -0.96
N PHE A 164 -4.34 7.82 -1.54
CA PHE A 164 -4.25 8.89 -2.54
C PHE A 164 -3.96 10.26 -1.91
N ALA A 165 -4.45 10.52 -0.69
CA ALA A 165 -4.27 11.81 0.00
C ALA A 165 -3.30 11.74 1.19
N ASN A 166 -2.90 10.53 1.62
CA ASN A 166 -2.08 10.37 2.81
C ASN A 166 -0.61 10.73 2.54
N PRO A 167 -0.05 11.75 3.23
CA PRO A 167 1.33 12.19 3.00
C PRO A 167 2.37 11.13 3.37
N ALA A 168 2.01 10.13 4.19
CA ALA A 168 2.90 9.03 4.52
C ALA A 168 3.17 8.10 3.31
N ASN A 169 2.31 8.10 2.28
CA ASN A 169 2.54 7.33 1.05
C ASN A 169 3.81 7.82 0.31
N PRO A 170 3.88 9.07 -0.21
CA PRO A 170 5.10 9.55 -0.84
C PRO A 170 6.29 9.60 0.13
N LEU A 171 6.05 9.91 1.41
CA LEU A 171 7.12 9.96 2.40
C LEU A 171 7.81 8.60 2.61
N ALA A 172 7.09 7.48 2.51
CA ALA A 172 7.66 6.14 2.59
C ALA A 172 8.73 5.90 1.50
N HIS A 173 8.51 6.47 0.31
CA HIS A 173 9.44 6.37 -0.81
C HIS A 173 10.56 7.39 -0.72
N GLU A 174 10.27 8.59 -0.20
CA GLU A 174 11.25 9.65 0.01
C GLU A 174 12.29 9.28 1.08
N LEU A 175 11.86 8.60 2.16
CA LEU A 175 12.73 8.20 3.27
C LEU A 175 13.25 6.76 3.14
N GLY A 176 12.69 5.97 2.23
CA GLY A 176 13.05 4.56 2.03
C GLY A 176 13.57 4.29 0.63
N THR A 177 12.66 4.15 -0.34
CA THR A 177 13.00 3.70 -1.69
C THR A 177 14.05 4.58 -2.40
N GLY A 178 13.94 5.91 -2.30
CA GLY A 178 14.89 6.85 -2.90
C GLY A 178 16.32 6.70 -2.35
N PRO A 179 16.52 6.79 -1.01
CA PRO A 179 17.82 6.54 -0.38
C PRO A 179 18.40 5.16 -0.70
N GLU A 180 17.57 4.12 -0.71
CA GLU A 180 18.00 2.77 -1.06
C GLU A 180 18.56 2.71 -2.49
N LEU A 181 17.84 3.25 -3.48
CA LEU A 181 18.31 3.29 -4.87
C LEU A 181 19.64 4.02 -5.01
N TRP A 182 19.75 5.21 -4.41
CA TRP A 182 20.95 6.04 -4.49
C TRP A 182 22.16 5.34 -3.88
N THR A 183 21.98 4.73 -2.71
CA THR A 183 23.03 3.99 -2.01
C THR A 183 23.43 2.74 -2.76
N GLN A 184 22.47 1.96 -3.26
CA GLN A 184 22.73 0.71 -3.99
C GLN A 184 23.42 0.93 -5.34
N MET A 185 23.31 2.13 -5.92
CA MET A 185 23.98 2.51 -7.15
C MET A 185 25.33 3.21 -6.92
N ASP A 186 25.77 3.35 -5.66
CA ASP A 186 26.96 4.12 -5.29
C ASP A 186 26.94 5.54 -5.89
N GLY A 187 25.75 6.16 -5.96
CA GLY A 187 25.54 7.47 -6.58
C GLY A 187 25.67 7.53 -8.11
N ARG A 188 25.74 6.39 -8.80
CA ARG A 188 25.85 6.30 -10.27
C ARG A 188 24.49 5.97 -10.89
N LEU A 189 23.62 6.96 -10.93
CA LEU A 189 22.25 6.81 -11.43
C LEU A 189 21.97 7.95 -12.40
N ASP A 190 21.50 7.64 -13.61
CA ASP A 190 21.16 8.67 -14.61
C ASP A 190 19.64 8.87 -14.73
N ALA A 191 18.86 7.79 -14.56
CA ALA A 191 17.41 7.85 -14.62
C ALA A 191 16.74 6.79 -13.75
N VAL A 192 15.53 7.10 -13.27
CA VAL A 192 14.62 6.15 -12.63
C VAL A 192 13.32 6.10 -13.39
N VAL A 193 12.94 4.90 -13.85
CA VAL A 193 11.67 4.66 -14.54
C VAL A 193 10.69 4.01 -13.58
N CYS A 194 9.50 4.58 -13.41
CA CYS A 194 8.43 3.94 -12.65
C CYS A 194 7.04 4.30 -13.18
N GLY A 195 6.09 3.39 -13.01
CA GLY A 195 4.69 3.67 -13.32
C GLY A 195 3.98 4.37 -12.18
N VAL A 196 2.85 4.99 -12.49
CA VAL A 196 2.05 5.78 -11.54
C VAL A 196 0.67 5.16 -11.38
N GLY A 197 0.33 4.83 -10.14
CA GLY A 197 -1.06 4.72 -9.68
C GLY A 197 -1.34 5.92 -8.78
N SER A 198 -1.34 5.72 -7.44
CA SER A 198 -1.48 6.81 -6.45
C SER A 198 -0.46 7.96 -6.51
N GLY A 199 0.58 7.90 -7.36
CA GLY A 199 1.65 8.90 -7.44
C GLY A 199 2.73 8.83 -6.35
N GLY A 200 2.48 8.14 -5.22
CA GLY A 200 3.41 8.13 -4.08
C GLY A 200 4.86 7.74 -4.41
N THR A 201 5.06 6.70 -5.21
CA THR A 201 6.39 6.21 -5.58
C THR A 201 7.20 7.24 -6.38
N ILE A 202 6.65 7.75 -7.48
CA ILE A 202 7.35 8.72 -8.33
C ILE A 202 7.60 10.02 -7.57
N THR A 203 6.62 10.49 -6.77
CA THR A 203 6.75 11.71 -5.97
C THR A 203 7.81 11.58 -4.89
N GLY A 204 7.81 10.48 -4.13
CA GLY A 204 8.75 10.31 -3.04
C GLY A 204 10.18 10.13 -3.50
N ILE A 205 10.41 9.27 -4.51
CA ILE A 205 11.73 9.09 -5.11
C ILE A 205 12.20 10.41 -5.73
N GLY A 206 11.34 11.08 -6.50
CA GLY A 206 11.66 12.35 -7.14
C GLY A 206 12.07 13.44 -6.15
N ARG A 207 11.32 13.63 -5.05
CA ARG A 207 11.67 14.60 -4.00
C ARG A 207 13.01 14.32 -3.34
N TYR A 208 13.33 13.05 -3.11
CA TYR A 208 14.64 12.67 -2.57
C TYR A 208 15.76 13.01 -3.56
N LEU A 209 15.62 12.56 -4.81
CA LEU A 209 16.64 12.75 -5.85
C LEU A 209 16.82 14.22 -6.24
N GLU A 210 15.76 15.03 -6.29
CA GLU A 210 15.87 16.47 -6.53
C GLU A 210 16.81 17.16 -5.53
N ARG A 211 16.84 16.70 -4.28
CA ARG A 211 17.74 17.26 -3.26
C ARG A 211 19.18 16.77 -3.34
N VAL A 212 19.39 15.50 -3.68
CA VAL A 212 20.73 14.87 -3.57
C VAL A 212 21.43 14.64 -4.90
N ALA A 213 20.66 14.54 -5.98
CA ALA A 213 21.10 14.19 -7.32
C ALA A 213 20.14 14.78 -8.38
N PRO A 214 20.05 16.12 -8.50
CA PRO A 214 19.10 16.79 -9.40
C PRO A 214 19.36 16.54 -10.90
N HIS A 215 20.47 15.87 -11.24
CA HIS A 215 20.78 15.42 -12.60
C HIS A 215 20.06 14.12 -12.98
N VAL A 216 19.47 13.41 -12.02
CA VAL A 216 18.79 12.13 -12.28
C VAL A 216 17.40 12.39 -12.84
N ASP A 217 17.11 11.80 -13.99
CA ASP A 217 15.81 11.92 -14.63
C ASP A 217 14.77 11.00 -13.97
N MET A 218 13.61 11.56 -13.62
CA MET A 218 12.43 10.77 -13.25
C MET A 218 11.57 10.55 -14.49
N VAL A 219 11.42 9.29 -14.90
CA VAL A 219 10.69 8.92 -16.12
C VAL A 219 9.41 8.17 -15.76
N LEU A 220 8.29 8.67 -16.27
CA LEU A 220 6.98 8.04 -16.12
C LEU A 220 6.81 6.91 -17.16
N ALA A 221 6.50 5.69 -16.68
CA ALA A 221 6.02 4.59 -17.50
C ALA A 221 4.50 4.46 -17.36
N ASP A 222 3.75 4.92 -18.36
CA ASP A 222 2.29 5.01 -18.33
C ASP A 222 1.66 4.06 -19.37
N PRO A 223 0.60 3.30 -19.03
CA PRO A 223 -0.09 2.45 -20.00
C PRO A 223 -0.84 3.29 -21.04
N ALA A 224 -0.86 2.80 -22.28
CA ALA A 224 -1.68 3.40 -23.32
C ALA A 224 -3.15 3.44 -22.89
N GLY A 225 -3.77 4.62 -23.00
CA GLY A 225 -5.12 4.89 -22.51
C GLY A 225 -5.16 5.65 -21.19
N SER A 226 -4.08 5.73 -20.41
CA SER A 226 -4.00 6.65 -19.28
C SER A 226 -3.72 8.09 -19.74
N ILE A 227 -4.14 9.05 -18.92
CA ILE A 227 -3.99 10.49 -19.20
C ILE A 227 -2.66 11.08 -18.71
N LEU A 228 -1.84 10.32 -17.96
CA LEU A 228 -0.70 10.88 -17.25
C LEU A 228 0.46 11.22 -18.19
N ALA A 229 0.77 10.37 -19.16
CA ALA A 229 1.81 10.67 -20.15
C ALA A 229 1.48 11.91 -21.00
N ASP A 230 0.22 12.07 -21.40
CA ASP A 230 -0.23 13.24 -22.14
C ASP A 230 -0.15 14.50 -21.29
N TYR A 231 -0.55 14.41 -20.02
CA TYR A 231 -0.44 15.51 -19.07
C TYR A 231 1.02 15.94 -18.86
N VAL A 232 1.94 14.98 -18.66
CA VAL A 232 3.37 15.28 -18.48
C VAL A 232 3.97 15.93 -19.73
N ARG A 233 3.58 15.50 -20.93
CA ARG A 233 4.12 16.04 -22.18
C ARG A 233 3.53 17.38 -22.59
N THR A 234 2.24 17.59 -22.35
CA THR A 234 1.48 18.69 -22.96
C THR A 234 0.89 19.68 -21.96
N GLY A 235 0.85 19.33 -20.66
CA GLY A 235 0.14 20.07 -19.62
C GLY A 235 -1.38 19.91 -19.65
N HIS A 236 -1.93 19.10 -20.56
CA HIS A 236 -3.38 18.92 -20.72
C HIS A 236 -3.79 17.47 -20.40
N LEU A 237 -4.92 17.32 -19.72
CA LEU A 237 -5.51 16.00 -19.48
C LEU A 237 -6.25 15.55 -20.74
N GLY A 238 -5.85 14.39 -21.27
CA GLY A 238 -6.54 13.74 -22.37
C GLY A 238 -7.83 13.05 -21.93
N GLN A 239 -8.39 12.24 -22.82
CA GLN A 239 -9.53 11.38 -22.49
C GLN A 239 -9.01 9.99 -22.08
N ALA A 240 -9.43 9.51 -20.92
CA ALA A 240 -9.08 8.17 -20.45
C ALA A 240 -9.68 7.07 -21.34
N GLY A 241 -8.86 6.08 -21.65
CA GLY A 241 -9.21 4.83 -22.32
C GLY A 241 -9.26 3.65 -21.36
N SER A 242 -9.04 2.43 -21.87
CA SER A 242 -8.98 1.21 -21.06
C SER A 242 -7.70 0.44 -21.32
N TRP A 243 -7.22 -0.28 -20.30
CA TRP A 243 -6.01 -1.10 -20.37
C TRP A 243 -6.14 -2.34 -19.46
N LEU A 244 -5.29 -3.35 -19.72
CA LEU A 244 -5.28 -4.60 -18.96
C LEU A 244 -4.28 -4.59 -17.79
N ILE A 245 -3.30 -3.70 -17.81
CA ILE A 245 -2.27 -3.62 -16.77
C ILE A 245 -2.91 -3.16 -15.46
N GLU A 246 -2.62 -3.85 -14.37
CA GLU A 246 -3.13 -3.46 -13.05
C GLU A 246 -2.12 -2.60 -12.26
N GLY A 247 -2.65 -1.64 -11.50
CA GLY A 247 -1.89 -0.90 -10.48
C GLY A 247 -1.12 0.32 -10.99
N ILE A 248 -1.18 0.60 -12.29
CA ILE A 248 -0.67 1.84 -12.92
C ILE A 248 -1.68 2.36 -13.96
N GLY A 249 -1.59 3.65 -14.27
CA GLY A 249 -2.52 4.42 -15.08
C GLY A 249 -3.64 5.05 -14.23
N GLU A 250 -4.07 6.24 -14.62
CA GLU A 250 -5.19 7.00 -14.06
C GLU A 250 -6.12 7.57 -15.16
N ASP A 251 -7.36 7.89 -14.76
CA ASP A 251 -8.46 8.41 -15.58
C ASP A 251 -8.86 9.87 -15.28
#